data_AF-A0A562TGT1-F1
#
_entry.id   AF-A0A562TGT1-F1
#
_cell.length_a   1.000
_cell.length_b   1.000
_cell.length_c   1.000
_cell.angle_alpha   90.00
_cell.angle_beta   90.00
_cell.angle_gamma   90.00
#
_symmetry.space_group_name_H-M   'P 1'
#
loop_
_entity.id
_entity.type
_entity.pdbx_description
1 polymer ?
#
loop_
_entity_poly.entity_id
_entity_poly.type
_entity_poly.pdbx_seq_one_letter_code
_entity_poly.pdbx_strand_id
1 'polypeptide(L)'
;MSRLSGIVVSVSVLAASLAFDARQDAQASSLMTACKVDIDTLCKGVKEGRGRVSACLFAHDTKVSGTCKPELAKVTGSSTFKKMLPASLNSLHGSDQAAALQQTCGNDIKAQCGGVGAGTDKVLACLYSRSSSISKPCYAKAKALIEGE
;
A
#
# COMPACT_ATOMS: atom_id res chain seq x y z
N MET A 1 60.73 -4.45 8.82
CA MET A 1 61.33 -3.43 7.92
C MET A 1 60.33 -3.20 6.80
N SER A 2 60.05 -1.93 6.51
CA SER A 2 58.97 -1.36 5.68
C SER A 2 58.86 -1.96 4.27
N ARG A 3 57.73 -1.87 3.53
CA ARG A 3 57.19 -0.62 2.93
C ARG A 3 55.68 -0.65 2.66
N LEU A 4 55.06 0.50 2.95
CA LEU A 4 53.76 0.97 2.47
C LEU A 4 53.82 1.33 0.97
N SER A 5 52.74 1.02 0.24
CA SER A 5 52.29 1.66 -1.02
C SER A 5 50.93 1.02 -1.33
N GLY A 6 49.77 1.67 -1.27
CA GLY A 6 49.45 2.98 -1.83
C GLY A 6 48.54 2.78 -3.05
N ILE A 7 47.30 2.32 -2.86
CA ILE A 7 46.25 2.40 -3.88
C ILE A 7 45.19 3.36 -3.35
N VAL A 8 45.22 4.57 -3.89
CA VAL A 8 44.17 5.57 -3.77
C VAL A 8 42.99 5.12 -4.64
N VAL A 9 41.97 4.49 -4.04
CA VAL A 9 40.66 4.42 -4.69
C VAL A 9 40.01 5.78 -4.48
N SER A 10 40.08 6.61 -5.52
CA SER A 10 39.47 7.93 -5.58
C SER A 10 37.95 7.80 -5.45
N VAL A 11 37.42 7.80 -4.23
CA VAL A 11 35.99 7.90 -3.96
C VAL A 11 35.59 9.37 -4.11
N SER A 12 35.53 9.83 -5.35
CA SER A 12 34.90 11.10 -5.72
C SER A 12 33.39 10.88 -5.85
N VAL A 13 32.69 10.67 -4.73
CA VAL A 13 31.23 10.78 -4.69
C VAL A 13 30.89 12.20 -4.27
N LEU A 14 30.93 13.12 -5.23
CA LEU A 14 30.40 14.48 -5.09
C LEU A 14 28.87 14.41 -5.14
N ALA A 15 28.26 14.55 -3.96
CA ALA A 15 26.96 15.16 -3.66
C ALA A 15 25.86 15.13 -4.75
N ALA A 16 24.95 14.15 -4.69
CA ALA A 16 23.64 14.24 -5.37
C ALA A 16 22.48 13.52 -4.64
N SER A 17 22.57 13.32 -3.31
CA SER A 17 21.55 12.53 -2.57
C SER A 17 20.55 13.35 -1.74
N LEU A 18 20.63 14.68 -1.73
CA LEU A 18 19.77 15.52 -0.89
C LEU A 18 18.36 15.78 -1.47
N ALA A 19 18.03 15.24 -2.66
CA ALA A 19 16.77 15.52 -3.37
C ALA A 19 15.76 14.36 -3.39
N PHE A 20 16.07 13.21 -2.77
CA PHE A 20 15.21 12.02 -2.84
C PHE A 20 14.13 11.98 -1.76
N ASP A 21 14.44 12.38 -0.52
CA ASP A 21 13.47 12.35 0.59
C ASP A 21 12.38 13.45 0.48
N ALA A 22 12.75 14.68 0.08
CA ALA A 22 11.80 15.80 0.01
C ALA A 22 10.62 15.56 -0.97
N ARG A 23 10.81 14.71 -1.99
CA ARG A 23 9.76 14.36 -2.96
C ARG A 23 8.73 13.39 -2.36
N GLN A 24 9.14 12.50 -1.47
CA GLN A 24 8.24 11.51 -0.87
C GLN A 24 7.32 12.16 0.17
N ASP A 25 7.83 13.08 1.00
CA ASP A 25 7.02 13.79 1.99
C ASP A 25 6.00 14.71 1.32
N ALA A 26 6.39 15.43 0.27
CA ALA A 26 5.50 16.28 -0.51
C ALA A 26 4.36 15.49 -1.18
N GLN A 27 4.64 14.25 -1.63
CA GLN A 27 3.62 13.37 -2.23
C GLN A 27 2.62 12.85 -1.20
N ALA A 28 3.08 12.44 -0.02
CA ALA A 28 2.20 12.00 1.06
C ALA A 28 1.32 13.15 1.58
N SER A 29 1.88 14.35 1.76
CA SER A 29 1.12 15.52 2.18
C SER A 29 0.10 15.97 1.13
N SER A 30 0.46 15.88 -0.16
CA SER A 30 -0.44 16.16 -1.29
C SER A 30 -1.64 15.21 -1.31
N LEU A 31 -1.40 13.90 -1.13
CA LEU A 31 -2.48 12.90 -1.06
C LEU A 31 -3.44 13.17 0.09
N MET A 32 -2.93 13.39 1.31
CA MET A 32 -3.80 13.62 2.48
C MET A 32 -4.66 14.88 2.33
N THR A 33 -4.13 15.91 1.67
CA THR A 33 -4.87 17.15 1.40
C THR A 33 -5.94 16.94 0.33
N ALA A 34 -5.56 16.39 -0.82
CA ALA A 34 -6.46 16.21 -1.97
C ALA A 34 -7.56 15.16 -1.73
N CYS A 35 -7.27 14.15 -0.91
CA CYS A 35 -8.17 13.05 -0.59
C CYS A 35 -8.89 13.23 0.75
N LYS A 36 -8.81 14.40 1.41
CA LYS A 36 -9.36 14.59 2.76
C LYS A 36 -10.82 14.12 2.90
N VAL A 37 -11.68 14.54 1.98
CA VAL A 37 -13.10 14.17 1.98
C VAL A 37 -13.28 12.66 1.78
N ASP A 38 -12.50 12.06 0.89
CA ASP A 38 -12.54 10.61 0.63
C ASP A 38 -12.04 9.80 1.83
N ILE A 39 -11.02 10.29 2.54
CA ILE A 39 -10.50 9.67 3.75
C ILE A 39 -11.57 9.68 4.84
N ASP A 40 -12.21 10.83 5.05
CA ASP A 40 -13.23 11.03 6.09
C ASP A 40 -14.50 10.18 5.82
N THR A 41 -14.84 9.95 4.54
CA THR A 41 -16.05 9.23 4.13
C THR A 41 -15.85 7.74 3.88
N LEU A 42 -14.77 7.34 3.21
CA LEU A 42 -14.52 5.96 2.80
C LEU A 42 -13.61 5.22 3.79
N CYS A 43 -12.65 5.93 4.40
CA CYS A 43 -11.57 5.34 5.20
C CYS A 43 -11.72 5.58 6.70
N LYS A 44 -12.93 5.89 7.18
CA LYS A 44 -13.20 6.11 8.61
C LYS A 44 -12.74 4.92 9.46
N GLY A 45 -11.92 5.22 10.47
CA GLY A 45 -11.36 4.24 11.41
C GLY A 45 -10.08 3.54 10.94
N VAL A 46 -9.58 3.85 9.73
CA VAL A 46 -8.26 3.37 9.29
C VAL A 46 -7.18 4.12 10.06
N LYS A 47 -6.30 3.37 10.75
CA LYS A 47 -5.17 3.97 11.47
C LYS A 47 -4.15 4.55 10.51
N GLU A 48 -3.62 5.73 10.79
CA GLU A 48 -2.58 6.38 9.98
C GLU A 48 -1.21 5.68 10.05
N GLY A 49 -0.39 5.87 9.02
CA GLY A 49 0.95 5.31 8.91
C GLY A 49 1.03 3.97 8.18
N ARG A 50 2.25 3.61 7.74
CA ARG A 50 2.56 2.41 6.93
C ARG A 50 1.67 2.25 5.68
N GLY A 51 1.28 3.36 5.06
CA GLY A 51 0.49 3.34 3.83
C GLY A 51 -0.94 2.77 3.97
N ARG A 52 -1.49 2.64 5.18
CA ARG A 52 -2.85 2.09 5.36
C ARG A 52 -3.93 2.96 4.73
N VAL A 53 -3.81 4.29 4.86
CA VAL A 53 -4.77 5.22 4.24
C VAL A 53 -4.72 5.13 2.71
N SER A 54 -3.53 5.08 2.11
CA SER A 54 -3.37 4.87 0.67
C SER A 54 -3.93 3.52 0.21
N ALA A 55 -3.79 2.45 1.02
CA ALA A 55 -4.37 1.14 0.70
C ALA A 55 -5.90 1.17 0.74
N CYS A 56 -6.50 1.86 1.72
CA CYS A 56 -7.95 2.05 1.78
C CYS A 56 -8.47 2.86 0.59
N LEU A 57 -7.84 3.99 0.27
CA LEU A 57 -8.20 4.80 -0.90
C LEU A 57 -8.08 3.99 -2.20
N PHE A 58 -7.03 3.18 -2.33
CA PHE A 58 -6.85 2.27 -3.46
C PHE A 58 -7.95 1.20 -3.55
N ALA A 59 -8.41 0.67 -2.42
CA ALA A 59 -9.51 -0.30 -2.37
C ALA A 59 -10.85 0.32 -2.84
N HIS A 60 -11.01 1.63 -2.69
CA HIS A 60 -12.17 2.41 -3.12
C HIS A 60 -11.87 3.34 -4.31
N ASP A 61 -10.87 3.04 -5.14
CA ASP A 61 -10.41 3.91 -6.23
C ASP A 61 -11.48 4.28 -7.28
N THR A 62 -12.55 3.49 -7.37
CA THR A 62 -13.71 3.78 -8.22
C THR A 62 -14.67 4.82 -7.62
N LYS A 63 -14.52 5.14 -6.33
CA LYS A 63 -15.39 6.03 -5.56
C LYS A 63 -14.71 7.31 -5.07
N VAL A 64 -13.38 7.39 -5.17
CA VAL A 64 -12.65 8.60 -4.78
C VAL A 64 -13.01 9.78 -5.67
N SER A 65 -12.97 10.97 -5.09
CA SER A 65 -13.23 12.22 -5.77
C SER A 65 -12.28 12.48 -6.94
N GLY A 66 -12.70 13.35 -7.88
CA GLY A 66 -11.88 13.79 -8.99
C GLY A 66 -10.59 14.49 -8.56
N THR A 67 -10.59 15.15 -7.39
CA THR A 67 -9.40 15.79 -6.81
C THR A 67 -8.43 14.77 -6.21
N CYS A 68 -8.94 13.69 -5.62
CA CYS A 68 -8.11 12.65 -5.02
C CYS A 68 -7.47 11.71 -6.06
N LYS A 69 -8.23 11.34 -7.10
CA LYS A 69 -7.83 10.35 -8.11
C LYS A 69 -6.41 10.57 -8.69
N PRO A 70 -5.98 11.78 -9.11
CA PRO A 70 -4.63 11.97 -9.64
C PRO A 70 -3.54 11.78 -8.57
N GLU A 71 -3.76 12.23 -7.33
CA GLU A 71 -2.80 12.05 -6.25
C GLU A 71 -2.71 10.58 -5.83
N LEU A 72 -3.84 9.88 -5.79
CA LEU A 72 -3.88 8.44 -5.53
C LEU A 72 -3.13 7.65 -6.61
N ALA A 73 -3.23 8.05 -7.87
CA ALA A 73 -2.49 7.41 -8.97
C ALA A 73 -0.97 7.58 -8.82
N LYS A 74 -0.49 8.74 -8.37
CA LYS A 74 0.94 8.97 -8.10
C LYS A 74 1.46 8.04 -7.00
N VAL A 75 0.70 7.92 -5.90
CA VAL A 75 1.09 7.08 -4.76
C VAL A 75 1.05 5.59 -5.11
N THR A 76 -0.03 5.13 -5.75
CA THR A 76 -0.19 3.72 -6.14
C THR A 76 0.75 3.30 -7.28
N GLY A 77 1.21 4.26 -8.09
CA GLY A 77 2.25 4.08 -9.09
C GLY A 77 3.67 3.94 -8.51
N SER A 78 3.90 4.34 -7.26
CA SER A 78 5.21 4.31 -6.61
C SER A 78 5.72 2.87 -6.41
N SER A 79 7.05 2.71 -6.41
CA SER A 79 7.70 1.42 -6.12
C SER A 79 7.39 0.92 -4.71
N THR A 80 7.27 1.82 -3.74
CA THR A 80 6.93 1.49 -2.35
C THR A 80 5.54 0.88 -2.25
N PHE A 81 4.52 1.48 -2.87
CA PHE A 81 3.18 0.91 -2.86
C PHE A 81 3.12 -0.43 -3.61
N LYS A 82 3.77 -0.53 -4.77
CA LYS A 82 3.84 -1.78 -5.55
C LYS A 82 4.56 -2.93 -4.83
N LYS A 83 5.52 -2.64 -3.95
CA LYS A 83 6.13 -3.65 -3.08
C LYS A 83 5.15 -4.17 -2.03
N MET A 84 4.25 -3.32 -1.56
CA MET A 84 3.24 -3.68 -0.56
C MET A 84 2.02 -4.38 -1.19
N LEU A 85 1.57 -3.94 -2.35
CA LEU A 85 0.44 -4.50 -3.07
C LEU A 85 0.87 -4.71 -4.53
N PRO A 86 1.53 -5.84 -4.82
CA PRO A 86 2.04 -6.10 -6.15
C PRO A 86 0.91 -6.39 -7.11
N ALA A 87 1.11 -6.03 -8.39
CA ALA A 87 0.12 -6.26 -9.44
C ALA A 87 -0.23 -7.75 -9.64
N SER A 88 0.64 -8.66 -9.20
CA SER A 88 0.39 -10.12 -9.18
C SER A 88 -0.83 -10.51 -8.35
N LEU A 89 -1.25 -9.71 -7.36
CA LEU A 89 -2.48 -9.97 -6.60
C LEU A 89 -3.74 -9.92 -7.47
N ASN A 90 -3.71 -9.18 -8.59
CA ASN A 90 -4.82 -9.18 -9.55
C ASN A 90 -5.04 -10.57 -10.16
N SER A 91 -3.96 -11.33 -10.37
CA SER A 91 -4.02 -12.69 -10.91
C SER A 91 -4.63 -13.70 -9.93
N LEU A 92 -4.79 -13.33 -8.65
CA LEU A 92 -5.50 -14.17 -7.68
C LEU A 92 -7.02 -14.13 -7.89
N HIS A 93 -7.55 -13.19 -8.66
CA HIS A 93 -8.98 -13.14 -8.90
C HIS A 93 -9.46 -14.44 -9.58
N GLY A 94 -10.40 -15.14 -8.93
CA GLY A 94 -10.90 -16.44 -9.40
C GLY A 94 -9.99 -17.63 -9.10
N SER A 95 -8.92 -17.48 -8.31
CA SER A 95 -8.05 -18.59 -7.91
C SER A 95 -8.52 -19.28 -6.61
N ASP A 96 -7.98 -20.46 -6.32
CA ASP A 96 -8.21 -21.17 -5.05
C ASP A 96 -7.77 -20.34 -3.85
N GLN A 97 -6.74 -19.51 -4.01
CA GLN A 97 -6.29 -18.60 -2.95
C GLN A 97 -7.32 -17.50 -2.66
N ALA A 98 -8.01 -16.98 -3.68
CA ALA A 98 -9.12 -16.05 -3.47
C ALA A 98 -10.34 -16.73 -2.84
N ALA A 99 -10.64 -17.98 -3.21
CA ALA A 99 -11.69 -18.75 -2.55
C ALA A 99 -11.35 -19.01 -1.06
N ALA A 100 -10.11 -19.40 -0.75
CA ALA A 100 -9.65 -19.60 0.62
C ALA A 100 -9.61 -18.29 1.44
N LEU A 101 -9.26 -17.17 0.80
CA LEU A 101 -9.37 -15.84 1.40
C LEU A 101 -10.82 -15.55 1.77
N GLN A 102 -11.75 -15.75 0.84
CA GLN A 102 -13.18 -15.52 1.08
C GLN A 102 -13.74 -16.42 2.18
N GLN A 103 -13.33 -17.68 2.25
CA GLN A 103 -13.73 -18.61 3.30
C GLN A 103 -13.27 -18.14 4.69
N THR A 104 -12.05 -17.60 4.80
CA THR A 104 -11.49 -17.15 6.08
C THR A 104 -12.00 -15.76 6.47
N CYS A 105 -12.11 -14.85 5.49
CA CYS A 105 -12.35 -13.43 5.70
C CYS A 105 -13.78 -12.99 5.39
N GLY A 106 -14.69 -13.85 4.95
CA GLY A 106 -16.00 -13.44 4.41
C GLY A 106 -16.80 -12.52 5.33
N ASN A 107 -16.80 -12.79 6.65
CA ASN A 107 -17.46 -11.94 7.64
C ASN A 107 -16.76 -10.58 7.81
N ASP A 108 -15.43 -10.58 7.87
CA ASP A 108 -14.62 -9.36 7.96
C ASP A 108 -14.78 -8.50 6.70
N ILE A 109 -14.73 -9.10 5.51
CA ILE A 109 -14.94 -8.42 4.22
C ILE A 109 -16.31 -7.76 4.20
N LYS A 110 -17.36 -8.49 4.59
CA LYS A 110 -18.73 -7.96 4.63
C LYS A 110 -18.87 -6.80 5.62
N ALA A 111 -18.25 -6.89 6.80
CA ALA A 111 -18.38 -5.89 7.86
C ALA A 111 -17.49 -4.67 7.66
N GLN A 112 -16.30 -4.85 7.08
CA GLN A 112 -15.23 -3.85 7.06
C GLN A 112 -14.89 -3.31 5.67
N CYS A 113 -15.18 -4.06 4.60
CA CYS A 113 -14.78 -3.74 3.23
C CYS A 113 -15.97 -3.51 2.29
N GLY A 114 -17.09 -3.02 2.84
CA GLY A 114 -18.29 -2.73 2.07
C GLY A 114 -18.03 -1.73 0.94
N GLY A 115 -18.36 -2.12 -0.29
CA GLY A 115 -18.24 -1.25 -1.45
C GLY A 115 -16.81 -1.05 -1.97
N VAL A 116 -15.90 -1.97 -1.63
CA VAL A 116 -14.60 -2.17 -2.29
C VAL A 116 -14.82 -2.83 -3.67
N GLY A 117 -13.93 -2.55 -4.63
CA GLY A 117 -13.99 -3.14 -5.97
C GLY A 117 -13.82 -4.68 -5.99
N ALA A 118 -14.22 -5.33 -7.08
CA ALA A 118 -14.27 -6.80 -7.20
C ALA A 118 -12.90 -7.50 -7.33
N GLY A 119 -11.79 -6.75 -7.35
CA GLY A 119 -10.43 -7.31 -7.44
C GLY A 119 -9.90 -7.84 -6.11
N THR A 120 -9.20 -8.98 -6.14
CA THR A 120 -8.58 -9.56 -4.93
C THR A 120 -7.54 -8.61 -4.33
N ASP A 121 -6.80 -7.87 -5.17
CA ASP A 121 -5.90 -6.80 -4.78
C ASP A 121 -6.62 -5.70 -3.97
N LYS A 122 -7.83 -5.29 -4.39
CA LYS A 122 -8.65 -4.28 -3.72
C LYS A 122 -9.13 -4.78 -2.36
N VAL A 123 -9.59 -6.02 -2.30
CA VAL A 123 -10.02 -6.66 -1.04
C VAL A 123 -8.84 -6.78 -0.07
N LEU A 124 -7.68 -7.26 -0.53
CA LEU A 124 -6.47 -7.36 0.28
C LEU A 124 -5.99 -5.99 0.77
N ALA A 125 -6.05 -4.95 -0.06
CA ALA A 125 -5.72 -3.58 0.34
C ALA A 125 -6.65 -3.07 1.45
N CYS A 126 -7.96 -3.36 1.35
CA CYS A 126 -8.90 -3.02 2.42
C CYS A 126 -8.60 -3.77 3.72
N LEU A 127 -8.42 -5.09 3.66
CA LEU A 127 -8.10 -5.92 4.83
C LEU A 127 -6.80 -5.45 5.52
N TYR A 128 -5.78 -5.12 4.74
CA TYR A 128 -4.55 -4.52 5.25
C TYR A 128 -4.80 -3.20 5.98
N SER A 129 -5.57 -2.29 5.36
CA SER A 129 -5.89 -0.98 5.93
C SER A 129 -6.67 -1.06 7.24
N ARG A 130 -7.52 -2.09 7.38
CA ARG A 130 -8.38 -2.35 8.55
C ARG A 130 -7.86 -3.50 9.43
N SER A 131 -6.57 -3.81 9.36
CA SER A 131 -5.91 -4.87 10.14
C SER A 131 -6.14 -4.81 11.66
N SER A 132 -6.51 -3.64 12.21
CA SER A 132 -6.88 -3.48 13.63
C SER A 132 -8.36 -3.73 13.96
N SER A 133 -9.19 -3.93 12.95
CA SER A 133 -10.66 -4.00 13.04
C SER A 133 -11.22 -5.29 12.42
N ILE A 134 -10.36 -6.22 12.02
CA ILE A 134 -10.71 -7.52 11.47
C ILE A 134 -10.25 -8.64 12.42
N SER A 135 -10.79 -9.85 12.22
CA SER A 135 -10.38 -11.02 12.98
C SER A 135 -8.90 -11.38 12.76
N LYS A 136 -8.26 -11.96 13.78
CA LYS A 136 -6.86 -12.43 13.70
C LYS A 136 -6.65 -13.46 12.57
N PRO A 137 -7.54 -14.47 12.37
CA PRO A 137 -7.38 -15.42 11.26
C PRO A 137 -7.42 -14.73 9.90
N CYS A 138 -8.33 -13.76 9.72
CA CYS A 138 -8.41 -13.03 8.46
C CYS A 138 -7.16 -12.19 8.20
N TYR A 139 -6.67 -11.46 9.22
CA TYR A 139 -5.43 -10.70 9.09
C TYR A 139 -4.24 -11.58 8.69
N ALA A 140 -4.08 -12.74 9.34
CA ALA A 140 -3.01 -13.68 9.01
C ALA A 140 -3.11 -14.17 7.56
N LYS A 141 -4.31 -14.58 7.11
CA LYS A 141 -4.53 -15.06 5.74
C LYS A 141 -4.27 -13.97 4.69
N ALA A 142 -4.74 -12.75 4.93
CA ALA A 142 -4.50 -11.62 4.03
C ALA A 142 -3.01 -11.27 3.95
N LYS A 143 -2.30 -11.28 5.08
CA LYS A 143 -0.86 -11.02 5.15
C LYS A 143 -0.06 -12.05 4.35
N ALA A 144 -0.35 -13.35 4.51
CA ALA A 144 0.32 -14.42 3.77
C ALA A 144 0.22 -14.24 2.24
N LEU A 145 -0.97 -13.87 1.75
CA LEU A 145 -1.18 -13.60 0.32
C LEU A 145 -0.43 -12.36 -0.17
N ILE A 146 -0.38 -11.31 0.66
CA ILE A 146 0.35 -10.07 0.33
C ILE A 146 1.86 -10.31 0.26
N GLU A 147 2.39 -11.13 1.16
CA GLU A 147 3.83 -11.42 1.27
C GLU A 147 4.30 -12.51 0.29
N GLY A 148 3.36 -13.26 -0.31
CA GLY A 148 3.65 -14.25 -1.34
C GLY A 148 4.12 -15.60 -0.78
N GLU A 149 3.48 -16.07 0.30
CA GLU A 149 3.68 -17.42 0.86
C GLU A 149 2.92 -18.52 0.10
#